data_AF-A0A8X7Y6Q2-F1
#
_entry.id   AF-A0A8X7Y6Q2-F1
#
_cell.length_a   1.000
_cell.length_b   1.000
_cell.length_c   1.000
_cell.angle_alpha   90.00
_cell.angle_beta   90.00
_cell.angle_gamma   90.00
#
_symmetry.space_group_name_H-M   'P 1'
#
loop_
_entity.id
_entity.type
_entity.pdbx_description
1 polymer ?
#
loop_
_entity_poly.entity_id
_entity_poly.type
_entity_poly.pdbx_seq_one_letter_code
_entity_poly.pdbx_strand_id
1 'polypeptide(L)'
;MIAPPEAKIMEKDICAYEIITVTCLNRSGKSCRLRWVNYLRPGLKRGQITPQEDGIIIELHALLGNKWSTIARYLPGRTDNEIKNYWRTHSKKKEKSSHKQEKREAQILKQEEEHQQHLQQQQQQQQQQQQQLEAGDMKMVNTIAHEKMHEAVPEMMYPTLEDQCLPVMSQDVVSWADSVVEDYYRLWGGFWNVDDHP
;
A
#
# COMPACT_ATOMS: atom_id res chain seq x y z
N MET A 1 -62.20 -30.63 33.95
CA MET A 1 -60.90 -30.54 33.26
C MET A 1 -60.70 -29.10 32.83
N ILE A 2 -59.99 -28.32 33.63
CA ILE A 2 -59.69 -26.91 33.37
C ILE A 2 -58.17 -26.82 33.32
N ALA A 3 -57.62 -26.54 32.13
CA ALA A 3 -56.20 -26.29 31.95
C ALA A 3 -55.81 -24.97 32.64
N PRO A 4 -54.65 -24.87 33.30
CA PRO A 4 -54.21 -23.60 33.89
C PRO A 4 -53.62 -22.67 32.82
N PRO A 5 -53.70 -21.35 33.02
CA PRO A 5 -53.40 -20.35 32.01
C PRO A 5 -51.89 -20.15 31.79
N GLU A 6 -51.52 -20.10 30.51
CA GLU A 6 -50.25 -19.57 30.01
C GLU A 6 -50.18 -18.06 30.27
N ALA A 7 -49.57 -17.62 31.38
CA ALA A 7 -49.08 -16.24 31.53
C ALA A 7 -48.33 -16.05 32.87
N LYS A 8 -47.03 -16.37 32.88
CA LYS A 8 -46.08 -15.69 33.78
C LYS A 8 -44.70 -15.63 33.13
N ILE A 9 -44.64 -14.82 32.08
CA ILE A 9 -43.42 -14.14 31.67
C ILE A 9 -43.06 -13.21 32.85
N MET A 10 -41.80 -13.23 33.33
CA MET A 10 -41.14 -12.31 34.29
C MET A 10 -40.67 -12.86 35.66
N GLU A 11 -40.32 -14.15 35.81
CA GLU A 11 -39.79 -14.65 37.10
C GLU A 11 -38.27 -14.93 37.14
N LYS A 12 -37.52 -14.67 36.07
CA LYS A 12 -36.09 -15.09 35.97
C LYS A 12 -35.04 -13.98 36.08
N ASP A 13 -35.41 -12.79 36.56
CA ASP A 13 -34.44 -11.78 37.01
C ASP A 13 -34.01 -11.96 38.48
N ILE A 14 -34.66 -12.88 39.21
CA ILE A 14 -34.42 -13.14 40.65
C ILE A 14 -33.03 -13.76 40.90
N CYS A 15 -32.55 -14.66 40.03
CA CYS A 15 -31.27 -15.34 40.26
C CYS A 15 -30.04 -14.43 40.26
N ALA A 16 -30.09 -13.23 39.66
CA ALA A 16 -28.94 -12.34 39.70
C ALA A 16 -28.81 -11.60 41.04
N TYR A 17 -29.91 -11.28 41.72
CA TYR A 17 -29.86 -10.52 42.97
C TYR A 17 -29.53 -11.43 44.17
N GLU A 18 -30.11 -12.64 44.23
CA GLU A 18 -29.88 -13.58 45.34
C GLU A 18 -28.53 -14.33 45.25
N ILE A 19 -28.01 -14.65 44.06
CA ILE A 19 -26.70 -15.33 43.95
C ILE A 19 -25.56 -14.36 44.32
N ILE A 20 -25.72 -13.06 44.09
CA ILE A 20 -24.75 -12.03 44.46
C ILE A 20 -24.63 -11.88 45.98
N THR A 21 -25.69 -12.15 46.74
CA THR A 21 -25.69 -12.01 48.21
C THR A 21 -25.22 -13.27 48.93
N VAL A 22 -25.39 -14.47 48.33
CA VAL A 22 -25.12 -15.75 49.01
C VAL A 22 -23.72 -16.31 48.72
N THR A 23 -23.03 -15.85 47.68
CA THR A 23 -21.68 -16.34 47.35
C THR A 23 -20.64 -15.24 47.57
N CYS A 24 -19.64 -15.54 48.41
CA CYS A 24 -18.53 -14.69 48.82
C CYS A 24 -17.59 -14.27 47.67
N LEU A 25 -18.12 -13.66 46.61
CA LEU A 25 -17.33 -13.06 45.54
C LEU A 25 -17.06 -11.62 45.95
N ASN A 26 -15.80 -11.33 46.30
CA ASN A 26 -15.29 -9.99 46.58
C ASN A 26 -15.30 -9.11 45.30
N ARG A 27 -16.49 -8.90 44.72
CA ARG A 27 -16.74 -8.29 43.41
C ARG A 27 -17.92 -7.35 43.52
N SER A 28 -17.87 -6.25 42.78
CA SER A 28 -18.98 -5.31 42.72
C SER A 28 -20.18 -5.91 41.98
N GLY A 29 -21.41 -5.54 42.40
CA GLY A 29 -22.64 -6.00 41.73
C GLY A 29 -22.66 -5.70 40.22
N LYS A 30 -22.02 -4.61 39.79
CA LYS A 30 -21.81 -4.27 38.37
C LYS A 30 -21.03 -5.35 37.62
N SER A 31 -19.95 -5.85 38.22
CA SER A 31 -19.13 -6.93 37.64
C SER A 31 -19.93 -8.24 37.55
N CYS A 32 -20.68 -8.58 38.61
CA CYS A 32 -21.50 -9.78 38.63
C CYS A 32 -22.60 -9.74 37.56
N ARG A 33 -23.32 -8.61 37.46
CA ARG A 33 -24.32 -8.40 36.41
C ARG A 33 -23.72 -8.50 35.02
N LEU A 34 -22.58 -7.86 34.78
CA LEU A 34 -21.89 -7.92 33.49
C LEU A 34 -21.49 -9.36 33.13
N ARG A 35 -20.99 -10.12 34.11
CA ARG A 35 -20.62 -11.54 33.92
C ARG A 35 -21.85 -12.39 33.60
N TRP A 36 -22.96 -12.16 34.29
CA TRP A 36 -24.21 -12.87 34.04
C TRP A 36 -24.69 -12.64 32.60
N VAL A 37 -24.87 -11.39 32.20
CA VAL A 37 -25.46 -11.07 30.89
C VAL A 37 -24.57 -11.47 29.71
N ASN A 38 -23.24 -11.50 29.88
CA ASN A 38 -22.32 -11.83 28.79
C ASN A 38 -21.90 -13.30 28.72
N TYR A 39 -22.01 -14.06 29.82
CA TYR A 39 -21.40 -15.40 29.87
C TYR A 39 -22.22 -16.48 30.57
N LEU A 40 -22.97 -16.12 31.62
CA LEU A 40 -23.66 -17.13 32.46
C LEU A 40 -25.15 -17.28 32.13
N ARG A 41 -25.77 -16.27 31.50
CA ARG A 41 -27.18 -16.30 31.13
C ARG A 41 -27.49 -17.55 30.29
N PRO A 42 -28.47 -18.38 30.69
CA PRO A 42 -28.95 -19.48 29.87
C PRO A 42 -29.44 -18.99 28.51
N GLY A 43 -29.15 -19.74 27.44
CA GLY A 43 -29.52 -19.38 26.07
C GLY A 43 -28.48 -18.55 25.32
N LEU A 44 -27.32 -18.25 25.92
CA LEU A 44 -26.17 -17.72 25.21
C LEU A 44 -25.49 -18.81 24.37
N LYS A 45 -25.24 -18.51 23.09
CA LYS A 45 -24.44 -19.37 22.22
C LYS A 45 -22.97 -19.23 22.59
N ARG A 46 -22.26 -20.37 22.62
CA ARG A 46 -20.82 -20.42 22.85
C ARG A 46 -20.13 -20.82 21.56
N GLY A 47 -19.07 -20.12 21.20
CA GLY A 47 -18.25 -20.42 20.03
C GLY A 47 -18.15 -19.28 19.03
N GLN A 48 -17.49 -19.55 17.90
CA GLN A 48 -17.24 -18.58 16.85
C GLN A 48 -18.54 -18.09 16.21
N ILE A 49 -18.52 -16.87 15.68
CA ILE A 49 -19.59 -16.32 14.84
C ILE A 49 -19.68 -17.14 13.56
N THR A 50 -20.87 -17.59 13.19
CA THR A 50 -21.06 -18.37 11.96
C THR A 50 -21.05 -17.46 10.73
N PRO A 51 -20.82 -17.97 9.51
CA PRO A 51 -20.87 -17.15 8.29
C PRO A 51 -22.21 -16.45 8.06
N GLN A 52 -23.31 -17.07 8.49
CA GLN A 52 -24.64 -16.47 8.44
C GLN A 52 -24.78 -15.32 9.43
N GLU A 53 -24.29 -15.51 10.66
CA GLU A 53 -24.24 -14.45 11.68
C GLU A 53 -23.33 -13.30 11.22
N ASP A 54 -22.20 -13.59 10.59
CA ASP A 54 -21.28 -12.60 10.01
C ASP A 54 -21.97 -11.74 8.94
N GLY A 55 -22.66 -12.35 7.98
CA GLY A 55 -23.41 -11.61 6.95
C GLY A 55 -24.38 -10.60 7.55
N ILE A 56 -25.13 -11.00 8.57
CA ILE A 56 -26.06 -10.14 9.31
C ILE A 56 -25.30 -9.01 10.04
N ILE A 57 -24.18 -9.31 10.69
CA ILE A 57 -23.35 -8.32 11.39
C ILE A 57 -22.84 -7.26 10.40
N ILE A 58 -22.33 -7.67 9.25
CA ILE A 58 -21.80 -6.77 8.22
C ILE A 58 -22.92 -5.87 7.68
N GLU A 59 -24.06 -6.44 7.30
CA GLU A 59 -25.19 -5.69 6.73
C GLU A 59 -25.74 -4.68 7.74
N LEU A 60 -26.02 -5.13 8.96
CA LEU A 60 -26.56 -4.24 9.99
C LEU A 60 -25.55 -3.20 10.47
N HIS A 61 -24.26 -3.52 10.50
CA HIS A 61 -23.23 -2.52 10.81
C HIS A 61 -23.12 -1.46 9.71
N ALA A 62 -23.22 -1.84 8.44
CA ALA A 62 -23.25 -0.89 7.33
C ALA A 62 -24.45 0.08 7.43
N LEU A 63 -25.61 -0.41 7.90
CA LEU A 63 -26.82 0.40 8.06
C LEU A 63 -26.87 1.23 9.35
N LEU A 64 -26.39 0.66 10.47
CA LEU A 64 -26.62 1.22 11.81
C LEU A 64 -25.34 1.73 12.49
N GLY A 65 -24.16 1.38 11.97
CA GLY A 65 -22.87 1.64 12.59
C GLY A 65 -22.66 0.87 13.90
N ASN A 66 -21.99 1.51 14.86
CA ASN A 66 -21.58 0.89 16.13
C ASN A 66 -22.72 0.69 17.15
N LYS A 67 -23.96 0.47 16.70
CA LYS A 67 -25.14 0.26 17.55
C LYS A 67 -25.26 -1.21 17.97
N TRP A 68 -24.26 -1.72 18.69
CA TRP A 68 -24.10 -3.15 19.01
C TRP A 68 -25.31 -3.78 19.69
N SER A 69 -25.90 -3.10 20.67
CA SER A 69 -27.10 -3.61 21.37
C SER A 69 -28.31 -3.69 20.45
N THR A 70 -28.38 -2.87 19.40
CA THR A 70 -29.43 -2.99 18.38
C THR A 70 -29.16 -4.16 17.44
N ILE A 71 -27.92 -4.31 16.99
CA ILE A 71 -27.51 -5.43 16.12
C ILE A 71 -27.73 -6.77 16.83
N ALA A 72 -27.43 -6.86 18.13
CA ALA A 72 -27.64 -8.06 18.95
C ALA A 72 -29.10 -8.55 18.97
N ARG A 73 -30.08 -7.67 18.77
CA ARG A 73 -31.49 -8.07 18.71
C ARG A 73 -31.81 -8.97 17.51
N TYR A 74 -31.01 -8.90 16.44
CA TYR A 74 -31.18 -9.70 15.23
C TYR A 74 -30.38 -11.03 15.28
N LEU A 75 -29.57 -11.23 16.32
CA LEU A 75 -28.68 -12.39 16.45
C LEU A 75 -29.04 -13.16 17.73
N PRO A 76 -30.00 -14.10 17.65
CA PRO A 76 -30.50 -14.79 18.84
C PRO A 76 -29.38 -15.59 19.51
N GLY A 77 -29.25 -15.38 20.82
CA GLY A 77 -28.21 -16.01 21.64
C GLY A 77 -26.83 -15.35 21.54
N ARG A 78 -26.68 -14.24 20.81
CA ARG A 78 -25.47 -13.42 20.78
C ARG A 78 -25.64 -12.13 21.57
N THR A 79 -24.54 -11.68 22.15
CA THR A 79 -24.45 -10.44 22.93
C THR A 79 -23.85 -9.31 22.10
N ASP A 80 -24.18 -8.08 22.48
CA ASP A 80 -23.57 -6.88 21.93
C ASP A 80 -22.04 -6.87 22.10
N ASN A 81 -21.54 -7.42 23.20
CA ASN A 81 -20.12 -7.57 23.44
C ASN A 81 -19.43 -8.54 22.46
N GLU A 82 -20.07 -9.68 22.14
CA GLU A 82 -19.57 -10.62 21.13
C GLU A 82 -19.49 -9.98 19.76
N ILE A 83 -20.53 -9.26 19.33
CA ILE A 83 -20.57 -8.59 18.02
C ILE A 83 -19.48 -7.52 17.93
N LYS A 84 -19.34 -6.69 18.97
CA LYS A 84 -18.27 -5.69 19.07
C LYS A 84 -16.88 -6.34 19.03
N ASN A 85 -16.72 -7.52 19.63
CA ASN A 85 -15.46 -8.24 19.61
C ASN A 85 -15.17 -8.85 18.23
N TYR A 86 -16.20 -9.41 17.61
CA TYR A 86 -16.13 -9.93 16.25
C TYR A 86 -15.68 -8.84 15.27
N TRP A 87 -16.35 -7.68 15.29
CA TRP A 87 -15.99 -6.54 14.46
C TRP A 87 -14.54 -6.09 14.67
N ARG A 88 -14.12 -5.86 15.93
CA ARG A 88 -12.73 -5.46 16.25
C ARG A 88 -11.65 -6.41 15.69
N THR A 89 -11.96 -7.69 15.58
CA THR A 89 -11.02 -8.71 15.09
C THR A 89 -11.16 -8.99 13.59
N HIS A 90 -12.34 -8.80 13.00
CA HIS A 90 -12.64 -9.16 11.60
C HIS A 90 -12.58 -7.98 10.62
N SER A 91 -12.84 -6.74 11.06
CA SER A 91 -12.80 -5.56 10.17
C SER A 91 -11.40 -5.29 9.62
N LYS A 92 -10.35 -5.62 10.39
CA LYS A 92 -8.95 -5.44 9.95
C LYS A 92 -8.54 -6.38 8.81
N LYS A 93 -9.30 -7.44 8.53
CA LYS A 93 -8.97 -8.40 7.46
C LYS A 93 -9.36 -7.86 6.07
N LYS A 94 -10.49 -7.16 5.96
CA LYS A 94 -10.99 -6.66 4.66
C LYS A 94 -10.16 -5.51 4.10
N GLU A 95 -9.75 -4.56 4.94
CA GLU A 95 -8.91 -3.43 4.48
C GLU A 95 -7.52 -3.89 4.02
N LYS A 96 -6.93 -4.87 4.73
CA LYS A 96 -5.59 -5.38 4.39
C LYS A 96 -5.56 -6.25 3.15
N SER A 97 -6.62 -7.00 2.85
CA SER A 97 -6.67 -7.82 1.63
C SER A 97 -6.82 -6.97 0.38
N SER A 98 -7.70 -5.97 0.39
CA SER A 98 -7.90 -5.09 -0.76
C SER A 98 -6.66 -4.24 -1.05
N HIS A 99 -6.07 -3.60 -0.05
CA HIS A 99 -4.82 -2.85 -0.25
C HIS A 99 -3.64 -3.71 -0.70
N LYS A 100 -3.57 -4.97 -0.29
CA LYS A 100 -2.48 -5.88 -0.71
C LYS A 100 -2.67 -6.32 -2.17
N GLN A 101 -3.91 -6.50 -2.60
CA GLN A 101 -4.23 -6.85 -3.98
C GLN A 101 -3.99 -5.66 -4.91
N GLU A 102 -4.52 -4.47 -4.57
CA GLU A 102 -4.30 -3.23 -5.32
C GLU A 102 -2.80 -2.91 -5.47
N LYS A 103 -2.00 -3.08 -4.40
CA LYS A 103 -0.55 -2.90 -4.47
C LYS A 103 0.14 -3.90 -5.41
N ARG A 104 -0.30 -5.15 -5.44
CA ARG A 104 0.27 -6.17 -6.34
C ARG A 104 -0.08 -5.88 -7.79
N GLU A 105 -1.34 -5.53 -8.05
CA GLU A 105 -1.80 -5.17 -9.40
C GLU A 105 -1.07 -3.93 -9.92
N ALA A 106 -0.93 -2.88 -9.09
CA ALA A 106 -0.16 -1.69 -9.45
C ALA A 106 1.34 -2.00 -9.69
N GLN A 107 1.90 -2.94 -8.94
CA GLN A 107 3.31 -3.32 -9.08
C GLN A 107 3.55 -4.14 -10.36
N ILE A 108 2.61 -5.00 -10.77
CA ILE A 108 2.67 -5.72 -12.04
C ILE A 108 2.54 -4.74 -13.21
N LEU A 109 1.57 -3.83 -13.16
CA LEU A 109 1.37 -2.83 -14.22
C LEU A 109 2.64 -1.98 -14.44
N LYS A 110 3.29 -1.57 -13.34
CA LYS A 110 4.54 -0.82 -13.41
C LYS A 110 5.69 -1.63 -14.03
N GLN A 111 5.79 -2.91 -13.69
CA GLN A 111 6.81 -3.80 -14.27
C GLN A 111 6.58 -4.03 -15.76
N GLU A 112 5.33 -4.14 -16.20
CA GLU A 112 4.98 -4.27 -17.61
C GLU A 112 5.31 -3.00 -18.39
N GLU A 113 5.02 -1.82 -17.84
CA GLU A 113 5.39 -0.53 -18.44
C GLU A 113 6.91 -0.37 -18.58
N GLU A 114 7.67 -0.67 -17.51
CA GLU A 114 9.14 -0.63 -17.52
C GLU A 114 9.72 -1.62 -18.56
N HIS A 115 9.15 -2.81 -18.66
CA HIS A 115 9.57 -3.81 -19.64
C HIS A 115 9.29 -3.35 -21.07
N GLN A 116 8.10 -2.79 -21.35
CA GLN A 116 7.77 -2.26 -22.66
C GLN A 116 8.68 -1.10 -23.07
N GLN A 117 8.95 -0.18 -22.15
CA GLN A 117 9.87 0.94 -22.40
C GLN A 117 11.27 0.41 -22.74
N HIS A 118 11.75 -0.60 -22.01
CA HIS A 118 13.05 -1.20 -22.29
C HIS A 118 13.13 -1.84 -23.69
N LEU A 119 12.10 -2.61 -24.07
CA LEU A 119 12.02 -3.21 -25.41
C LEU A 119 12.02 -2.15 -26.52
N GLN A 120 11.26 -1.08 -26.33
CA GLN A 120 11.18 0.01 -27.29
C GLN A 120 12.52 0.72 -27.46
N GLN A 121 13.25 0.94 -26.35
CA GLN A 121 14.57 1.55 -26.37
C GLN A 121 15.60 0.65 -27.08
N GLN A 122 15.52 -0.67 -26.88
CA GLN A 122 16.37 -1.64 -27.58
C GLN A 122 16.13 -1.63 -29.11
N GLN A 123 14.86 -1.59 -29.53
CA GLN A 123 14.52 -1.50 -30.96
C GLN A 123 15.04 -0.21 -31.60
N GLN A 124 14.92 0.93 -30.91
CA GLN A 124 15.44 2.21 -31.41
C GLN A 124 16.97 2.17 -31.57
N GLN A 125 17.70 1.58 -30.62
CA GLN A 125 19.16 1.42 -30.73
C GLN A 125 19.55 0.54 -31.93
N GLN A 126 18.86 -0.57 -32.16
CA GLN A 126 19.10 -1.43 -33.32
C GLN A 126 18.87 -0.68 -34.64
N GLN A 127 17.78 0.08 -34.75
CA GLN A 127 17.49 0.88 -35.95
C GLN A 127 18.56 1.96 -36.20
N GLN A 128 19.03 2.65 -35.17
CA GLN A 128 20.12 3.64 -35.31
C GLN A 128 21.41 3.00 -35.79
N GLN A 129 21.76 1.81 -35.27
CA GLN A 129 22.95 1.08 -35.67
C GLN A 129 22.88 0.64 -37.14
N GLN A 130 21.70 0.21 -37.61
CA GLN A 130 21.44 -0.18 -39.00
C GLN A 130 21.56 1.02 -39.95
N GLN A 131 20.98 2.17 -39.59
CA GLN A 131 21.10 3.42 -40.37
C GLN A 131 22.55 3.91 -40.48
N GLN A 132 23.36 3.75 -39.43
CA GLN A 132 24.78 4.11 -39.47
C GLN A 132 25.60 3.22 -40.41
N LEU A 133 25.29 1.91 -40.47
CA LEU A 133 25.90 0.97 -41.41
C LEU A 133 25.55 1.33 -42.86
N GLU A 134 24.27 1.60 -43.14
CA GLU A 134 23.81 2.03 -44.47
C GLU A 134 24.40 3.40 -44.90
N ALA A 135 24.51 4.36 -43.97
CA ALA A 135 25.14 5.65 -44.24
C ALA A 135 26.66 5.54 -44.48
N GLY A 136 27.33 4.56 -43.85
CA GLY A 136 28.73 4.24 -44.10
C GLY A 136 28.96 3.69 -45.51
N ASP A 137 28.12 2.76 -45.96
CA ASP A 137 28.16 2.20 -47.32
C ASP A 137 27.91 3.28 -48.39
N MET A 138 26.92 4.16 -48.19
CA MET A 138 26.63 5.26 -49.12
C MET A 138 27.81 6.24 -49.27
N LYS A 139 28.57 6.47 -48.18
CA LYS A 139 29.80 7.28 -48.22
C LYS A 139 30.91 6.56 -48.99
N MET A 140 31.10 5.25 -48.79
CA MET A 140 32.11 4.47 -49.50
C MET A 140 31.84 4.41 -51.02
N VAL A 141 30.59 4.26 -51.43
CA VAL A 141 30.16 4.25 -52.84
C VAL A 141 30.39 5.62 -53.50
N ASN A 142 30.14 6.74 -52.81
CA ASN A 142 30.42 8.08 -53.32
C ASN A 142 31.93 8.38 -53.44
N THR A 143 32.77 7.88 -52.51
CA THR A 143 34.23 8.07 -52.60
C THR A 143 34.83 7.33 -53.80
N ILE A 144 34.37 6.10 -54.09
CA ILE A 144 34.79 5.32 -55.27
C ILE A 144 34.36 6.01 -56.59
N ALA A 145 33.23 6.71 -56.59
CA ALA A 145 32.80 7.51 -57.74
C ALA A 145 33.68 8.75 -57.97
N HIS A 146 34.19 9.37 -56.90
CA HIS A 146 35.07 10.55 -56.98
C HIS A 146 36.48 10.24 -57.49
N GLU A 147 37.00 9.03 -57.25
CA GLU A 147 38.32 8.60 -57.74
C GLU A 147 38.39 8.40 -59.26
N LYS A 148 37.26 8.26 -59.97
CA LYS A 148 37.23 8.04 -61.43
C LYS A 148 37.29 9.32 -62.30
N MET A 149 37.44 10.51 -61.72
CA MET A 149 37.42 11.78 -62.48
C MET A 149 38.73 12.60 -62.44
N HIS A 150 39.82 12.10 -61.85
CA HIS A 150 41.05 12.89 -61.63
C HIS A 150 42.23 12.52 -62.54
N GLU A 151 42.00 12.37 -63.85
CA GLU A 151 43.07 12.25 -64.86
C GLU A 151 42.94 13.38 -65.90
N ALA A 152 43.29 14.63 -65.53
CA ALA A 152 43.58 15.71 -66.48
C ALA A 152 44.18 16.99 -65.84
N VAL A 153 45.48 17.20 -66.08
CA VAL A 153 46.27 18.47 -66.23
C VAL A 153 46.55 19.40 -65.01
N PRO A 154 47.63 20.25 -65.03
CA PRO A 154 48.62 20.35 -63.95
C PRO A 154 48.71 21.74 -63.28
N GLU A 155 49.48 21.79 -62.19
CA GLU A 155 49.87 22.95 -61.39
C GLU A 155 50.28 24.22 -62.17
N MET A 156 49.89 25.38 -61.63
CA MET A 156 50.67 26.61 -61.75
C MET A 156 50.78 27.34 -60.40
N MET A 157 51.93 27.97 -60.21
CA MET A 157 52.63 28.24 -58.96
C MET A 157 52.60 29.75 -58.59
N TYR A 158 52.51 30.02 -57.27
CA TYR A 158 52.99 31.22 -56.52
C TYR A 158 52.10 32.51 -56.53
N PRO A 159 52.25 33.51 -55.62
CA PRO A 159 51.97 33.59 -54.13
C PRO A 159 51.47 35.00 -53.65
N THR A 160 51.42 35.31 -52.33
CA THR A 160 52.43 36.08 -51.51
C THR A 160 51.89 36.39 -50.10
N LEU A 161 52.79 36.30 -49.12
CA LEU A 161 52.87 36.92 -47.77
C LEU A 161 51.67 36.81 -46.81
N GLU A 162 51.77 35.98 -45.77
CA GLU A 162 52.35 36.29 -44.44
C GLU A 162 51.40 37.11 -43.55
N ASP A 163 50.78 36.44 -42.56
CA ASP A 163 51.07 36.81 -41.17
C ASP A 163 50.88 35.60 -40.24
N GLN A 164 51.88 35.42 -39.37
CA GLN A 164 52.05 34.28 -38.47
C GLN A 164 51.40 34.56 -37.11
N CYS A 165 50.98 33.50 -36.41
CA CYS A 165 51.45 33.21 -35.04
C CYS A 165 50.95 31.81 -34.61
N LEU A 166 51.90 30.91 -34.34
CA LEU A 166 51.71 29.64 -33.60
C LEU A 166 52.28 29.81 -32.15
N PRO A 167 52.48 28.74 -31.36
CA PRO A 167 51.55 28.18 -30.37
C PRO A 167 52.15 28.24 -28.94
N VAL A 168 51.46 27.75 -27.90
CA VAL A 168 52.16 27.21 -26.71
C VAL A 168 51.31 26.19 -25.95
N MET A 169 51.96 25.09 -25.60
CA MET A 169 51.49 23.98 -24.77
C MET A 169 51.69 24.31 -23.29
N SER A 170 50.88 23.73 -22.39
CA SER A 170 51.37 22.98 -21.21
C SER A 170 50.24 22.32 -20.43
N GLN A 171 50.57 21.14 -19.89
CA GLN A 171 49.84 20.27 -18.98
C GLN A 171 49.80 20.87 -17.55
N ASP A 172 48.81 20.51 -16.73
CA ASP A 172 48.99 19.50 -15.67
C ASP A 172 47.82 19.40 -14.65
N VAL A 173 47.50 18.13 -14.36
CA VAL A 173 47.20 17.51 -13.06
C VAL A 173 45.85 17.73 -12.33
N VAL A 174 45.27 16.57 -12.02
CA VAL A 174 44.14 16.22 -11.14
C VAL A 174 44.45 16.54 -9.66
N SER A 175 43.47 17.04 -8.90
CA SER A 175 43.41 16.77 -7.46
C SER A 175 41.97 16.76 -6.94
N TRP A 176 41.69 15.74 -6.14
CA TRP A 176 40.45 15.33 -5.51
C TRP A 176 40.49 15.72 -4.02
N ALA A 177 39.30 15.90 -3.45
CA ALA A 177 38.92 15.85 -2.02
C ALA A 177 38.30 17.14 -1.42
N ASP A 178 36.99 17.02 -1.20
CA ASP A 178 36.22 17.29 0.02
C ASP A 178 36.22 18.66 0.70
N SER A 179 35.02 19.27 0.68
CA SER A 179 34.36 19.75 1.91
C SER A 179 32.84 19.80 1.75
N VAL A 180 32.21 18.76 2.29
CA VAL A 180 30.96 18.71 3.08
C VAL A 180 30.09 19.98 3.10
N VAL A 181 28.89 19.88 2.51
CA VAL A 181 27.69 20.62 2.96
C VAL A 181 26.50 19.65 2.95
N GLU A 182 26.31 18.94 4.06
CA GLU A 182 25.01 18.42 4.47
C GLU A 182 24.33 19.49 5.33
N ASP A 183 23.21 20.07 4.85
CA ASP A 183 22.16 20.58 5.74
C ASP A 183 20.88 20.96 4.96
N TYR A 184 20.13 19.96 4.50
CA TYR A 184 18.76 20.20 3.98
C TYR A 184 17.74 19.13 4.36
N TYR A 185 17.82 18.61 5.60
CA TYR A 185 16.78 17.75 6.19
C TYR A 185 16.48 18.04 7.67
N ARG A 186 16.37 19.32 8.05
CA ARG A 186 15.99 19.71 9.42
C ARG A 186 14.87 20.73 9.57
N LEU A 187 14.01 20.92 8.56
CA LEU A 187 12.90 21.87 8.62
C LEU A 187 11.49 21.24 8.51
N TRP A 188 11.23 20.07 9.10
CA TRP A 188 9.86 19.55 9.35
C TRP A 188 9.77 18.67 10.61
N GLY A 189 10.60 18.94 11.63
CA GLY A 189 10.47 18.33 12.96
C GLY A 189 9.65 19.23 13.89
N GLY A 190 8.37 18.91 14.13
CA GLY A 190 7.55 19.72 15.03
C GLY A 190 6.10 19.27 15.26
N PHE A 191 5.81 17.98 15.27
CA PHE A 191 4.51 17.41 15.69
C PHE A 191 4.72 15.89 15.59
N TRP A 192 5.00 15.10 16.63
CA TRP A 192 4.14 14.74 17.76
C TRP A 192 5.04 14.18 18.86
N ASN A 193 5.13 14.89 19.99
CA ASN A 193 5.64 14.34 21.24
C ASN A 193 4.65 14.76 22.31
N VAL A 194 3.66 13.92 22.58
CA VAL A 194 2.88 13.92 23.82
C VAL A 194 2.47 12.47 24.08
N ASP A 195 3.33 11.76 24.80
CA ASP A 195 2.92 10.76 25.77
C ASP A 195 2.17 11.48 26.89
N ASP A 196 0.91 11.13 27.13
CA ASP A 196 0.18 11.52 28.34
C ASP A 196 -0.64 10.33 28.84
N HIS A 197 -0.17 9.75 29.94
CA HIS A 197 -0.95 9.04 30.95
C HIS A 197 -0.54 9.66 32.28
N PRO A 198 -1.49 9.92 33.18
CA PRO A 198 -2.03 8.84 34.03
C PRO A 198 -3.52 8.59 33.83
#